data_AF-A0AAD5VDQ2-F1
#
_entry.id   AF-A0AAD5VDQ2-F1
#
_cell.length_a   1.000
_cell.length_b   1.000
_cell.length_c   1.000
_cell.angle_alpha   90.00
_cell.angle_beta   90.00
_cell.angle_gamma   90.00
#
_symmetry.space_group_name_H-M   'P 1'
#
loop_
_entity.id
_entity.type
_entity.pdbx_description
1 polymer ?
#
loop_
_entity_poly.entity_id
_entity_poly.type
_entity_poly.pdbx_seq_one_letter_code
_entity_poly.pdbx_strand_id
1 'polypeptide(L)'
;MKPKSDYSSEIQFDPDFMKNHLKLLSPSIFASGCKQDHEFVDAICDSTAWSRRIETALPSLLNNYSERAFEHVPKSERPPHQYIFLGCDTFTLSHPTFDDMDKQDKKDVVMISGPRVDIEVNASGRLKKHKISFRDVVSVVKCSLTAASGHDRVAKWSRHLLISRPDLFGTYVLSANTRSYQILWSDASGEIASPLYKWTELAPLAAYVSSLYIPPQHHVLFDPSVTRELDPLTNKQTWSIKNLHGGAHTGCTLVFSGDDPWRRRMHAWKCLNEQGRTVVIKNVFNAIDKGWNESAFLRCVHWHGVYPGVVRKLSSDNPAPLPSVWTA
;
A
#
# COMPACT_ATOMS: atom_id res chain seq x y z
N MET A 1 22.09 -13.47 19.03
CA MET A 1 22.35 -13.29 17.59
C MET A 1 21.01 -13.10 16.91
N LYS A 2 20.66 -11.87 16.47
CA LYS A 2 19.48 -11.70 15.59
C LYS A 2 19.85 -12.35 14.26
N PRO A 3 19.03 -13.27 13.71
CA PRO A 3 19.30 -13.76 12.37
C PRO A 3 19.24 -12.57 11.42
N LYS A 4 20.32 -12.34 10.67
CA LYS A 4 20.24 -11.56 9.43
C LYS A 4 19.24 -12.32 8.57
N SER A 5 18.07 -11.73 8.39
CA SER A 5 17.12 -12.23 7.43
C SER A 5 17.65 -11.81 6.06
N ASP A 6 18.31 -12.75 5.40
CA ASP A 6 18.56 -12.68 3.97
C ASP A 6 17.19 -12.78 3.27
N TYR A 7 16.50 -11.65 3.22
CA TYR A 7 15.26 -11.45 2.47
C TYR A 7 15.61 -11.21 1.00
N SER A 8 16.09 -12.21 0.28
CA SER A 8 15.96 -12.22 -1.18
C SER A 8 14.84 -13.18 -1.55
N SER A 9 13.60 -12.71 -1.57
CA SER A 9 12.72 -13.23 -2.61
C SER A 9 13.40 -12.86 -3.93
N GLU A 10 13.82 -13.85 -4.72
CA GLU A 10 14.29 -13.59 -6.07
C GLU A 10 13.21 -12.77 -6.78
N ILE A 11 13.53 -11.52 -7.08
CA ILE A 11 12.62 -10.62 -7.77
C ILE A 11 12.35 -11.23 -9.14
N GLN A 12 11.07 -11.42 -9.45
CA GLN A 12 10.69 -11.93 -10.76
C GLN A 12 10.70 -10.79 -11.75
N PHE A 13 11.45 -10.96 -12.84
CA PHE A 13 11.47 -10.01 -13.94
C PHE A 13 10.50 -10.48 -15.03
N ASP A 14 9.58 -9.62 -15.43
CA ASP A 14 8.66 -9.91 -16.53
C ASP A 14 8.95 -8.97 -17.73
N PRO A 15 9.50 -9.48 -18.85
CA PRO A 15 9.71 -8.66 -20.05
C PRO A 15 8.40 -8.14 -20.65
N ASP A 16 7.28 -8.82 -20.42
CA ASP A 16 5.94 -8.46 -20.89
C ASP A 16 5.13 -7.70 -19.82
N PHE A 17 5.81 -7.06 -18.85
CA PHE A 17 5.17 -6.43 -17.69
C PHE A 17 4.04 -5.47 -18.05
N MET A 18 4.22 -4.68 -19.11
CA MET A 18 3.19 -3.77 -19.62
C MET A 18 1.87 -4.47 -19.94
N LYS A 19 1.95 -5.66 -20.53
CA LYS A 19 0.79 -6.44 -20.97
C LYS A 19 0.16 -7.20 -19.82
N ASN A 20 0.98 -7.73 -18.91
CA ASN A 20 0.54 -8.65 -17.87
C ASN A 20 0.12 -7.94 -16.58
N HIS A 21 0.77 -6.81 -16.27
CA HIS A 21 0.67 -6.16 -14.96
C HIS A 21 0.16 -4.72 -15.02
N LEU A 22 -0.02 -4.12 -16.20
CA LEU A 22 -0.48 -2.74 -16.32
C LEU A 22 -1.72 -2.61 -17.22
N LYS A 23 -2.52 -1.60 -16.93
CA LYS A 23 -3.71 -1.23 -17.71
C LYS A 23 -3.58 0.22 -18.16
N LEU A 24 -3.67 0.44 -19.47
CA LEU A 24 -3.77 1.77 -20.05
C LEU A 24 -5.24 2.03 -20.43
N LEU A 25 -5.86 3.08 -19.87
CA LEU A 25 -7.29 3.35 -20.09
C LEU A 25 -7.61 3.69 -21.55
N SER A 26 -6.84 4.57 -22.17
CA SER A 26 -6.85 4.75 -23.62
C SER A 26 -5.52 5.35 -24.10
N PRO A 27 -4.88 4.76 -25.12
CA PRO A 27 -3.67 5.33 -25.72
C PRO A 27 -3.86 6.76 -26.21
N SER A 28 -5.05 7.15 -26.70
CA SER A 28 -5.29 8.48 -27.25
C SER A 28 -5.23 9.61 -26.22
N ILE A 29 -5.52 9.31 -24.95
CA ILE A 29 -5.46 10.27 -23.83
C ILE A 29 -4.01 10.65 -23.52
N PHE A 30 -3.10 9.72 -23.81
CA PHE A 30 -1.67 9.81 -23.50
C PHE A 30 -0.81 9.81 -24.77
N ALA A 31 -1.44 9.91 -25.95
CA ALA A 31 -0.77 9.91 -27.24
C ALA A 31 -0.05 11.24 -27.38
N SER A 32 1.29 11.18 -27.38
CA SER A 32 2.23 12.31 -27.31
C SER A 32 2.04 13.18 -26.07
N GLY A 33 2.98 13.07 -25.13
CA GLY A 33 3.05 13.93 -23.96
C GLY A 33 2.87 15.37 -24.39
N CYS A 34 1.94 16.09 -23.77
CA CYS A 34 1.75 17.48 -24.11
C CYS A 34 3.09 18.21 -23.92
N LYS A 35 3.28 19.39 -24.54
CA LYS A 35 4.53 20.15 -24.41
C LYS A 35 5.02 20.24 -22.94
N GLN A 36 4.08 20.36 -22.01
CA GLN A 36 4.32 20.39 -20.58
C GLN A 36 4.90 19.08 -20.00
N ASP A 37 4.47 17.91 -20.50
CA ASP A 37 5.01 16.61 -20.05
C ASP A 37 6.49 16.49 -20.44
N HIS A 38 6.86 16.98 -21.64
CA HIS A 38 8.24 17.02 -22.10
C HIS A 38 9.08 18.00 -21.27
N GLU A 39 8.54 19.17 -20.90
CA GLU A 39 9.21 20.13 -20.02
C GLU A 39 9.53 19.50 -18.64
N PHE A 40 8.61 18.69 -18.09
CA PHE A 40 8.88 17.94 -16.86
C PHE A 40 9.92 16.84 -17.06
N VAL A 41 9.88 16.10 -18.16
CA VAL A 41 10.88 15.08 -18.50
C VAL A 41 12.27 15.70 -18.63
N ASP A 42 12.40 16.83 -19.32
CA ASP A 42 13.66 17.55 -19.47
C ASP A 42 14.19 18.00 -18.10
N ALA A 43 13.31 18.51 -17.24
CA ALA A 43 13.66 18.88 -15.88
C ALA A 43 14.11 17.69 -15.01
N ILE A 44 13.51 16.50 -15.18
CA ILE A 44 13.90 15.26 -14.50
C ILE A 44 15.26 14.77 -14.99
N CYS A 45 15.51 14.86 -16.30
CA CYS A 45 16.74 14.39 -16.93
C CYS A 45 17.95 15.31 -16.63
N ASP A 46 17.74 16.58 -16.29
CA ASP A 46 18.83 17.52 -15.99
C ASP A 46 19.59 17.15 -14.69
N SER A 47 20.84 16.72 -14.85
CA SER A 47 21.72 16.26 -13.76
C SER A 47 22.28 17.36 -12.86
N THR A 48 22.17 18.64 -13.24
CA THR A 48 22.89 19.75 -12.57
C THR A 48 22.25 20.17 -11.24
N ALA A 49 20.97 19.89 -11.03
CA ALA A 49 20.21 20.25 -9.82
C ALA A 49 19.26 19.12 -9.36
N TRP A 50 19.76 17.88 -9.42
CA TRP A 50 18.97 16.65 -9.34
C TRP A 50 17.88 16.63 -8.26
N SER A 51 18.25 16.83 -6.99
CA SER A 51 17.30 16.59 -5.89
C SER A 51 16.13 17.54 -5.96
N ARG A 52 16.37 18.82 -6.21
CA ARG A 52 15.30 19.82 -6.26
C ARG A 52 14.42 19.67 -7.50
N ARG A 53 14.97 19.19 -8.62
CA ARG A 53 14.21 19.10 -9.88
C ARG A 53 13.40 17.82 -9.99
N ILE A 54 13.95 16.65 -9.66
CA ILE A 54 13.17 15.41 -9.70
C ILE A 54 12.05 15.46 -8.64
N GLU A 55 12.32 16.01 -7.46
CA GLU A 55 11.34 16.12 -6.37
C GLU A 55 10.19 17.08 -6.69
N THR A 56 10.35 18.00 -7.66
CA THR A 56 9.29 18.93 -8.08
C THR A 56 8.65 18.54 -9.42
N ALA A 57 9.46 18.14 -10.41
CA ALA A 57 8.98 17.81 -11.75
C ALA A 57 8.30 16.44 -11.80
N LEU A 58 8.79 15.43 -11.09
CA LEU A 58 8.20 14.09 -11.13
C LEU A 58 6.80 14.03 -10.51
N PRO A 59 6.52 14.60 -9.31
CA PRO A 59 5.15 14.66 -8.82
C PRO A 59 4.23 15.42 -9.77
N SER A 60 4.71 16.50 -10.40
CA SER A 60 3.92 17.29 -11.35
C SER A 60 3.55 16.48 -12.59
N LEU A 61 4.52 15.77 -13.18
CA LEU A 61 4.29 14.86 -14.31
C LEU A 61 3.29 13.76 -13.94
N LEU A 62 3.46 13.12 -12.79
CA LEU A 62 2.56 12.07 -12.32
C LEU A 62 1.15 12.60 -12.01
N ASN A 63 1.04 13.83 -11.50
CA ASN A 63 -0.24 14.49 -11.26
C ASN A 63 -0.98 14.80 -12.58
N ASN A 64 -0.27 15.22 -13.63
CA ASN A 64 -0.85 15.37 -14.97
C ASN A 64 -1.44 14.05 -15.48
N TYR A 65 -0.69 12.94 -15.34
CA TYR A 65 -1.21 11.62 -15.70
C TYR A 65 -2.38 11.20 -14.84
N SER A 66 -2.34 11.51 -13.54
CA SER A 66 -3.39 11.17 -12.58
C SER A 66 -4.69 11.91 -12.88
N GLU A 67 -4.62 13.19 -13.25
CA GLU A 67 -5.76 14.01 -13.65
C GLU A 67 -6.44 13.42 -14.89
N ARG A 68 -5.65 13.20 -15.95
CA ARG A 68 -6.14 12.57 -17.18
C ARG A 68 -6.73 11.19 -16.93
N ALA A 69 -6.09 10.37 -16.09
CA ALA A 69 -6.62 9.06 -15.73
C ALA A 69 -7.97 9.19 -15.01
N PHE A 70 -8.03 10.01 -13.95
CA PHE A 70 -9.23 10.20 -13.13
C PHE A 70 -10.46 10.62 -13.95
N GLU A 71 -10.28 11.53 -14.91
CA GLU A 71 -11.34 11.99 -15.80
C GLU A 71 -11.93 10.86 -16.67
N HIS A 72 -11.12 9.85 -17.00
CA HIS A 72 -11.49 8.74 -17.89
C HIS A 72 -11.86 7.46 -17.15
N VAL A 73 -11.66 7.39 -15.84
CA VAL A 73 -12.18 6.29 -15.02
C VAL A 73 -13.72 6.33 -15.07
N PRO A 74 -14.41 5.22 -15.39
CA PRO A 74 -15.87 5.15 -15.37
C PRO A 74 -16.43 5.63 -14.04
N LYS A 75 -17.54 6.38 -14.05
CA LYS A 75 -18.12 6.95 -12.81
C LYS A 75 -18.43 5.90 -11.74
N SER A 76 -18.76 4.67 -12.14
CA SER A 76 -19.02 3.54 -11.23
C SER A 76 -17.76 3.00 -10.53
N GLU A 77 -16.58 3.21 -11.11
CA GLU A 77 -15.28 2.73 -10.60
C GLU A 77 -14.41 3.88 -10.06
N ARG A 78 -14.89 5.12 -10.21
CA ARG A 78 -14.11 6.31 -9.87
C ARG A 78 -13.97 6.43 -8.35
N PRO A 79 -12.75 6.58 -7.82
CA PRO A 79 -12.58 6.90 -6.41
C PRO A 79 -13.21 8.26 -6.10
N PRO A 80 -13.54 8.53 -4.83
CA PRO A 80 -14.18 9.80 -4.45
C PRO A 80 -13.34 11.03 -4.79
N HIS A 81 -12.01 10.88 -4.84
CA HIS A 81 -11.07 11.93 -5.16
C HIS A 81 -9.98 11.43 -6.10
N GLN A 82 -9.41 12.36 -6.86
CA GLN A 82 -8.19 12.13 -7.63
C GLN A 82 -7.04 11.78 -6.66
N TYR A 83 -6.15 10.89 -7.11
CA TYR A 83 -4.89 10.63 -6.44
C TYR A 83 -3.85 11.71 -6.74
N ILE A 84 -3.13 12.13 -5.71
CA ILE A 84 -2.16 13.22 -5.79
C ILE A 84 -0.79 12.72 -5.34
N PHE A 85 0.21 12.97 -6.18
CA PHE A 85 1.62 12.76 -5.92
C PHE A 85 2.22 13.99 -5.24
N LEU A 86 2.89 13.76 -4.11
CA LEU A 86 3.49 14.79 -3.27
C LEU A 86 5.00 14.54 -3.15
N GLY A 87 5.80 15.57 -3.41
CA GLY A 87 7.25 15.54 -3.20
C GLY A 87 7.64 15.59 -1.72
N CYS A 88 8.78 15.03 -1.34
CA CYS A 88 9.24 14.91 0.05
C CYS A 88 9.44 16.24 0.80
N ASP A 89 9.47 17.36 0.08
CA ASP A 89 9.51 18.72 0.62
C ASP A 89 8.16 19.20 1.15
N THR A 90 7.05 18.64 0.65
CA THR A 90 5.67 19.02 1.02
C THR A 90 5.08 18.27 2.21
N PHE A 91 5.69 17.15 2.61
CA PHE A 91 5.16 16.31 3.69
C PHE A 91 6.21 15.80 4.68
N THR A 92 5.70 15.32 5.81
CA THR A 92 6.39 14.43 6.74
C THR A 92 5.56 13.17 6.90
N LEU A 93 6.18 12.02 6.69
CA LEU A 93 5.51 10.74 6.76
C LEU A 93 5.56 10.20 8.18
N SER A 94 4.41 9.91 8.78
CA SER A 94 4.37 9.20 10.06
C SER A 94 4.14 7.72 9.83
N HIS A 95 5.12 6.89 10.19
CA HIS A 95 5.03 5.44 10.15
C HIS A 95 4.65 4.90 11.54
N PRO A 96 3.64 4.03 11.67
CA PRO A 96 3.18 3.56 12.99
C PRO A 96 4.08 2.49 13.64
N THR A 97 4.95 1.83 12.87
CA THR A 97 5.66 0.61 13.32
C THR A 97 7.19 0.62 13.19
N PHE A 98 7.81 1.69 12.66
CA PHE A 98 9.26 1.75 12.51
C PHE A 98 9.75 3.15 12.88
N ASP A 99 10.26 3.28 14.11
CA ASP A 99 10.85 4.52 14.62
C ASP A 99 12.19 4.87 13.93
N ASP A 100 12.82 3.88 13.26
CA ASP A 100 14.09 4.02 12.54
C ASP A 100 13.94 3.76 11.03
N MET A 101 13.06 4.49 10.37
CA MET A 101 13.22 4.68 8.92
C MET A 101 14.47 5.52 8.69
N ASP A 102 15.51 4.87 8.16
CA ASP A 102 16.83 5.46 7.92
C ASP A 102 16.73 6.90 7.40
N LYS A 103 17.37 7.85 8.10
CA LYS A 103 17.41 9.28 7.70
C LYS A 103 18.02 9.48 6.29
N GLN A 104 18.63 8.43 5.71
CA GLN A 104 19.19 8.41 4.37
C GLN A 104 18.17 8.15 3.25
N ASP A 105 16.96 7.65 3.55
CA ASP A 105 15.97 7.31 2.53
C ASP A 105 14.98 8.44 2.17
N LYS A 106 15.16 9.65 2.73
CA LYS A 106 14.22 10.81 2.71
C LYS A 106 13.70 11.33 1.36
N LYS A 107 14.08 10.76 0.22
CA LYS A 107 13.77 11.28 -1.13
C LYS A 107 12.77 10.41 -1.86
N ASP A 108 11.51 10.53 -1.45
CA ASP A 108 10.41 9.76 -2.00
C ASP A 108 9.26 10.69 -2.39
N VAL A 109 8.53 10.31 -3.43
CA VAL A 109 7.22 10.90 -3.76
C VAL A 109 6.18 9.92 -3.24
N VAL A 110 5.16 10.41 -2.54
CA VAL A 110 4.04 9.58 -2.10
C VAL A 110 2.80 9.94 -2.87
N MET A 111 2.01 8.93 -3.22
CA MET A 111 0.67 9.12 -3.76
C MET A 111 -0.34 8.93 -2.65
N ILE A 112 -1.25 9.89 -2.49
CA ILE A 112 -2.34 9.83 -1.51
C ILE A 112 -3.70 9.98 -2.19
N SER A 113 -4.74 9.52 -1.50
CA SER A 113 -6.14 9.78 -1.86
C SER A 113 -6.64 10.99 -1.10
N GLY A 114 -6.96 12.10 -1.78
CA GLY A 114 -7.54 13.24 -1.08
C GLY A 114 -7.80 14.46 -1.96
N PRO A 115 -8.56 15.44 -1.45
CA PRO A 115 -8.60 16.78 -2.03
C PRO A 115 -7.17 17.34 -2.10
N ARG A 116 -6.90 18.24 -3.06
CA ARG A 116 -5.62 18.97 -3.15
C ARG A 116 -5.22 19.40 -1.74
N VAL A 117 -4.10 18.86 -1.26
CA VAL A 117 -3.52 19.32 -0.01
C VAL A 117 -3.15 20.77 -0.26
N ASP A 118 -3.93 21.70 0.30
CA ASP A 118 -3.67 23.12 0.12
C ASP A 118 -2.25 23.39 0.56
N ILE A 119 -1.48 23.97 -0.36
CA ILE A 119 -0.09 24.29 -0.12
C ILE A 119 -0.06 25.46 0.85
N GLU A 120 0.03 25.15 2.14
CA GLU A 120 0.18 26.15 3.18
C GLU A 120 1.62 26.66 3.20
N VAL A 121 1.79 27.98 3.22
CA VAL A 121 3.07 28.64 3.41
C VAL A 121 3.12 29.18 4.82
N ASN A 122 4.18 28.85 5.56
CA ASN A 122 4.36 29.38 6.90
C ASN A 122 4.74 30.87 6.87
N ALA A 123 4.75 31.52 8.04
CA ALA A 123 5.11 32.94 8.18
C ALA A 123 6.52 33.29 7.64
N SER A 124 7.41 32.31 7.46
CA SER A 124 8.75 32.50 6.89
C SER A 124 8.81 32.35 5.36
N GLY A 125 7.67 32.19 4.68
CA GLY A 125 7.64 31.95 3.23
C GLY A 125 8.02 30.52 2.82
N ARG A 126 8.12 29.58 3.77
CA ARG A 126 8.43 28.16 3.48
C ARG A 126 7.16 27.32 3.45
N LEU A 127 7.14 26.32 2.58
CA LEU A 127 6.07 25.33 2.54
C LEU A 127 5.93 24.64 3.91
N LYS A 128 4.73 24.67 4.48
CA LYS A 128 4.39 23.92 5.69
C LYS A 128 4.26 22.46 5.30
N LYS A 129 5.05 21.60 5.94
CA LYS A 129 4.99 20.17 5.71
C LYS A 129 3.72 19.59 6.33
N HIS A 130 2.92 18.94 5.50
CA HIS A 130 1.74 18.21 5.94
C HIS A 130 2.17 16.88 6.57
N LYS A 131 1.57 16.53 7.72
CA LYS A 131 1.81 15.23 8.34
C LYS A 131 0.90 14.21 7.66
N ILE A 132 1.48 13.29 6.91
CA ILE A 132 0.76 12.24 6.19
C ILE A 132 0.96 10.93 6.95
N SER A 133 -0.13 10.24 7.25
CA SER A 133 -0.02 8.88 7.78
C SER A 133 0.45 7.97 6.65
N PHE A 134 1.38 7.07 6.95
CA PHE A 134 1.75 6.02 6.00
C PHE A 134 0.55 5.16 5.58
N ARG A 135 -0.50 5.15 6.40
CA ARG A 135 -1.77 4.49 6.11
C ARG A 135 -2.65 5.22 5.10
N ASP A 136 -2.34 6.47 4.74
CA ASP A 136 -3.03 7.24 3.69
C ASP A 136 -2.36 7.09 2.32
N VAL A 137 -1.15 6.53 2.29
CA VAL A 137 -0.36 6.36 1.08
C VAL A 137 -0.90 5.18 0.28
N VAL A 138 -1.21 5.43 -0.99
CA VAL A 138 -1.67 4.44 -1.97
C VAL A 138 -0.49 3.83 -2.72
N SER A 139 0.51 4.64 -3.04
CA SER A 139 1.72 4.22 -3.75
C SER A 139 2.92 5.11 -3.39
N VAL A 140 4.13 4.61 -3.63
CA VAL A 140 5.40 5.30 -3.36
C VAL A 140 6.25 5.29 -4.63
N VAL A 141 6.91 6.41 -4.89
CA VAL A 141 7.98 6.53 -5.87
C VAL A 141 9.30 6.73 -5.14
N LYS A 142 10.25 5.81 -5.37
CA LYS A 142 11.61 5.93 -4.88
C LYS A 142 12.48 6.67 -5.87
N CYS A 143 12.97 7.86 -5.49
CA CYS A 143 13.94 8.61 -6.30
C CYS A 143 15.38 8.27 -5.89
N SER A 144 16.24 7.95 -6.87
CA SER A 144 17.67 7.65 -6.67
C SER A 144 18.59 8.49 -7.55
N LEU A 145 19.73 8.91 -6.97
CA LEU A 145 20.81 9.61 -7.67
C LEU A 145 21.61 8.70 -8.61
N THR A 146 21.75 7.43 -8.24
CA THR A 146 22.62 6.48 -8.93
C THR A 146 21.80 5.59 -9.85
N ALA A 147 22.39 5.24 -11.00
CA ALA A 147 21.83 4.27 -11.95
C ALA A 147 21.87 2.82 -11.43
N ALA A 148 22.49 2.58 -10.26
CA ALA A 148 22.40 1.30 -9.57
C ALA A 148 20.93 1.03 -9.24
N SER A 149 20.47 -0.17 -9.57
CA SER A 149 19.06 -0.58 -9.48
C SER A 149 18.46 -0.18 -8.13
N GLY A 150 17.60 0.85 -8.13
CA GLY A 150 16.87 1.32 -6.95
C GLY A 150 15.79 0.33 -6.47
N HIS A 151 15.90 -0.94 -6.90
CA HIS A 151 14.90 -1.99 -6.76
C HIS A 151 14.82 -2.45 -5.30
N ASP A 152 15.94 -2.79 -4.66
CA ASP A 152 15.95 -3.20 -3.24
C ASP A 152 15.37 -2.12 -2.32
N ARG A 153 15.55 -0.86 -2.70
CA ARG A 153 15.03 0.29 -1.94
C ARG A 153 13.54 0.51 -2.16
N VAL A 154 13.04 0.35 -3.39
CA VAL A 154 11.60 0.49 -3.66
C VAL A 154 10.82 -0.73 -3.14
N ALA A 155 11.42 -1.91 -3.15
CA ALA A 155 10.88 -3.13 -2.56
C ALA A 155 10.66 -2.97 -1.04
N LYS A 156 11.62 -2.38 -0.33
CA LYS A 156 11.46 -2.01 1.08
C LYS A 156 10.22 -1.14 1.31
N TRP A 157 9.94 -0.17 0.43
CA TRP A 157 8.75 0.67 0.54
C TRP A 157 7.45 -0.08 0.24
N SER A 158 7.46 -0.98 -0.76
CA SER A 158 6.33 -1.88 -1.05
C SER A 158 5.96 -2.71 0.20
N ARG A 159 6.97 -3.27 0.88
CA ARG A 159 6.81 -3.98 2.15
C ARG A 159 6.20 -3.12 3.23
N HIS A 160 6.72 -1.91 3.44
CA HIS A 160 6.17 -1.01 4.44
C HIS A 160 4.68 -0.74 4.16
N LEU A 161 4.30 -0.54 2.88
CA LEU A 161 2.91 -0.27 2.49
C LEU A 161 2.02 -1.45 2.86
N LEU A 162 2.38 -2.65 2.41
CA LEU A 162 1.58 -3.85 2.64
C LEU A 162 1.44 -4.20 4.13
N ILE A 163 2.45 -3.92 4.97
CA ILE A 163 2.39 -4.15 6.42
C ILE A 163 1.51 -3.11 7.12
N SER A 164 1.58 -1.85 6.69
CA SER A 164 0.88 -0.73 7.33
C SER A 164 -0.56 -0.56 6.86
N ARG A 165 -0.92 -1.12 5.71
CA ARG A 165 -2.24 -1.07 5.09
C ARG A 165 -2.86 -2.47 5.03
N PRO A 166 -3.58 -2.87 6.09
CA PRO A 166 -4.30 -4.14 6.10
C PRO A 166 -5.38 -4.26 5.01
N ASP A 167 -5.81 -3.12 4.46
CA ASP A 167 -6.78 -2.99 3.39
C ASP A 167 -6.16 -3.05 1.99
N LEU A 168 -4.84 -3.11 1.83
CA LEU A 168 -4.21 -3.37 0.53
C LEU A 168 -4.07 -4.88 0.30
N PHE A 169 -4.33 -5.39 -0.90
CA PHE A 169 -3.97 -6.76 -1.33
C PHE A 169 -2.63 -6.78 -2.05
N GLY A 170 -2.44 -5.86 -2.98
CA GLY A 170 -1.17 -5.58 -3.64
C GLY A 170 -1.01 -4.08 -3.89
N THR A 171 0.17 -3.69 -4.38
CA THR A 171 0.49 -2.29 -4.64
C THR A 171 1.46 -2.18 -5.81
N TYR A 172 1.30 -1.11 -6.59
CA TYR A 172 2.34 -0.70 -7.54
C TYR A 172 3.24 0.33 -6.88
N VAL A 173 4.54 0.22 -7.12
CA VAL A 173 5.53 1.22 -6.72
C VAL A 173 6.44 1.54 -7.90
N LEU A 174 7.05 2.72 -7.88
CA LEU A 174 7.91 3.22 -8.97
C LEU A 174 9.31 3.49 -8.43
N SER A 175 10.35 3.04 -9.13
CA SER A 175 11.72 3.50 -8.92
C SER A 175 12.11 4.45 -10.05
N ALA A 176 12.72 5.59 -9.73
CA ALA A 176 13.06 6.62 -10.72
C ALA A 176 14.45 7.20 -10.47
N ASN A 177 15.19 7.44 -11.54
CA ASN A 177 16.44 8.21 -11.55
C ASN A 177 16.44 9.15 -12.78
N THR A 178 17.54 9.86 -13.07
CA THR A 178 17.60 10.81 -14.21
C THR A 178 17.55 10.18 -15.59
N ARG A 179 17.83 8.88 -15.70
CA ARG A 179 17.99 8.19 -16.98
C ARG A 179 16.83 7.26 -17.28
N SER A 180 16.28 6.65 -16.24
CA SER A 180 15.29 5.60 -16.37
C SER A 180 14.38 5.53 -15.16
N TYR A 181 13.30 4.78 -15.33
CA TYR A 181 12.40 4.38 -14.26
C TYR A 181 12.00 2.91 -14.42
N GLN A 182 11.53 2.31 -13.33
CA GLN A 182 11.06 0.92 -13.28
C GLN A 182 9.80 0.85 -12.44
N ILE A 183 8.83 0.05 -12.87
CA ILE A 183 7.58 -0.17 -12.16
C ILE A 183 7.63 -1.56 -11.53
N LEU A 184 7.16 -1.67 -10.29
CA LEU A 184 7.04 -2.94 -9.60
C LEU A 184 5.60 -3.16 -9.15
N TRP A 185 5.14 -4.40 -9.28
CA TRP A 185 3.98 -4.93 -8.60
C TRP A 185 4.43 -5.73 -7.38
N SER A 186 3.74 -5.58 -6.25
CA SER A 186 4.06 -6.28 -5.01
C SER A 186 2.78 -6.72 -4.32
N ASP A 187 2.67 -8.00 -4.00
CA ASP A 187 1.56 -8.58 -3.26
C ASP A 187 2.02 -9.74 -2.36
N ALA A 188 1.09 -10.52 -1.82
CA ALA A 188 1.41 -11.64 -0.94
C ALA A 188 2.11 -12.83 -1.63
N SER A 189 2.29 -12.81 -2.95
CA SER A 189 3.05 -13.80 -3.72
C SER A 189 4.51 -13.39 -3.94
N GLY A 190 4.83 -12.09 -3.79
CA GLY A 190 6.16 -11.56 -4.00
C GLY A 190 6.15 -10.26 -4.79
N GLU A 191 7.27 -10.00 -5.44
CA GLU A 191 7.50 -8.79 -6.22
C GLU A 191 7.83 -9.15 -7.66
N ILE A 192 7.21 -8.42 -8.58
CA ILE A 192 7.43 -8.53 -10.02
C ILE A 192 7.85 -7.17 -10.54
N ALA A 193 8.96 -7.11 -11.26
CA ALA A 193 9.54 -5.88 -11.77
C ALA A 193 9.47 -5.82 -13.30
N SER A 194 9.19 -4.61 -13.81
CA SER A 194 9.24 -4.31 -15.24
C SER A 194 10.67 -4.22 -15.78
N PRO A 195 10.87 -4.17 -17.11
CA PRO A 195 12.06 -3.58 -17.71
C PRO A 195 12.32 -2.16 -17.20
N LEU A 196 13.57 -1.73 -17.30
CA LEU A 196 13.93 -0.32 -17.13
C LEU A 196 13.49 0.45 -18.37
N TYR A 197 12.63 1.45 -18.18
CA TYR A 197 12.17 2.33 -19.23
C TYR A 197 12.95 3.64 -19.22
N LYS A 198 13.26 4.17 -20.40
CA LYS A 198 13.81 5.53 -20.52
C LYS A 198 12.70 6.56 -20.35
N TRP A 199 13.05 7.79 -19.97
CA TRP A 199 12.07 8.88 -19.88
C TRP A 199 11.42 9.27 -21.23
N THR A 200 12.02 8.87 -22.36
CA THR A 200 11.41 8.99 -23.69
C THR A 200 10.24 8.03 -23.89
N GLU A 201 10.14 6.97 -23.09
CA GLU A 201 9.08 5.97 -23.15
C GLU A 201 8.05 6.33 -22.08
N LEU A 202 6.99 7.07 -22.42
CA LEU A 202 6.01 7.55 -21.43
C LEU A 202 4.77 6.66 -21.28
N ALA A 203 4.53 5.77 -22.23
CA ALA A 203 3.39 4.85 -22.17
C ALA A 203 3.38 3.97 -20.89
N PRO A 204 4.52 3.43 -20.41
CA PRO A 204 4.55 2.70 -19.15
C PRO A 204 4.20 3.54 -17.93
N LEU A 205 4.64 4.80 -17.88
CA LEU A 205 4.30 5.72 -16.82
C LEU A 205 2.79 6.01 -16.77
N ALA A 206 2.19 6.25 -17.94
CA ALA A 206 0.74 6.44 -18.06
C ALA A 206 -0.06 5.20 -17.65
N ALA A 207 0.42 4.00 -18.02
CA ALA A 207 -0.20 2.73 -17.66
C ALA A 207 -0.06 2.44 -16.16
N TYR A 208 1.09 2.76 -15.55
CA TYR A 208 1.28 2.72 -14.10
C TYR A 208 0.24 3.56 -13.35
N VAL A 209 0.11 4.84 -13.71
CA VAL A 209 -0.86 5.74 -13.05
C VAL A 209 -2.30 5.26 -13.29
N SER A 210 -2.62 4.84 -14.51
CA SER A 210 -3.94 4.27 -14.85
C SER A 210 -4.26 3.02 -14.02
N SER A 211 -3.28 2.14 -13.80
CA SER A 211 -3.43 0.89 -13.03
C SER A 211 -3.68 1.12 -11.55
N LEU A 212 -3.31 2.29 -11.02
CA LEU A 212 -3.63 2.67 -9.65
C LEU A 212 -5.13 2.99 -9.48
N TYR A 213 -5.81 3.40 -10.54
CA TYR A 213 -7.26 3.61 -10.55
C TYR A 213 -8.03 2.35 -10.94
N ILE A 214 -7.63 1.74 -12.05
CA ILE A 214 -8.26 0.54 -12.58
C ILE A 214 -7.16 -0.47 -12.88
N PRO A 215 -6.83 -1.36 -11.94
CA PRO A 215 -5.81 -2.37 -12.17
C PRO A 215 -6.32 -3.43 -13.17
N PRO A 216 -5.42 -4.23 -13.79
CA PRO A 216 -5.79 -5.43 -14.54
C PRO A 216 -6.63 -6.42 -13.71
N GLN A 217 -7.41 -7.28 -14.37
CA GLN A 217 -8.38 -8.17 -13.71
C GLN A 217 -7.81 -9.05 -12.58
N HIS A 218 -6.55 -9.45 -12.66
CA HIS A 218 -5.88 -10.29 -11.67
C HIS A 218 -5.08 -9.51 -10.61
N HIS A 219 -5.11 -8.18 -10.68
CA HIS A 219 -4.39 -7.30 -9.78
C HIS A 219 -5.40 -6.59 -8.89
N VAL A 220 -5.54 -7.05 -7.65
CA VAL A 220 -6.45 -6.43 -6.69
C VAL A 220 -5.64 -5.53 -5.77
N LEU A 221 -5.93 -4.23 -5.80
CA LEU A 221 -5.25 -3.26 -4.95
C LEU A 221 -5.80 -3.26 -3.53
N PHE A 222 -7.13 -3.24 -3.38
CA PHE A 222 -7.79 -3.07 -2.09
C PHE A 222 -8.66 -4.27 -1.73
N ASP A 223 -8.66 -4.63 -0.44
CA ASP A 223 -9.56 -5.60 0.15
C ASP A 223 -10.91 -4.94 0.47
N PRO A 224 -12.01 -5.25 -0.27
CA PRO A 224 -13.31 -4.66 0.00
C PRO A 224 -13.97 -5.16 1.31
N SER A 225 -13.36 -6.15 1.97
CA SER A 225 -13.78 -6.66 3.28
C SER A 225 -13.18 -5.90 4.46
N VAL A 226 -12.13 -5.10 4.24
CA VAL A 226 -11.47 -4.32 5.28
C VAL A 226 -11.62 -2.84 4.97
N THR A 227 -12.49 -2.16 5.71
CA THR A 227 -12.68 -0.72 5.58
C THR A 227 -12.00 0.00 6.74
N ARG A 228 -11.19 1.00 6.42
CA ARG A 228 -10.63 1.90 7.42
C ARG A 228 -11.66 2.96 7.82
N GLU A 229 -11.79 3.18 9.12
CA GLU A 229 -12.65 4.20 9.71
C GLU A 229 -11.77 5.19 10.50
N LEU A 230 -12.07 6.49 10.37
CA LEU A 230 -11.40 7.53 11.13
C LEU A 230 -12.46 8.28 11.95
N ASP A 231 -12.27 8.31 13.26
CA ASP A 231 -13.06 9.16 14.14
C ASP A 231 -12.63 10.62 13.93
N PRO A 232 -13.52 11.51 13.45
CA PRO A 232 -13.17 12.90 13.15
C PRO A 232 -12.85 13.74 14.40
N LEU A 233 -13.34 13.34 15.58
CA LEU A 233 -13.13 14.07 16.84
C LEU A 233 -11.81 13.66 17.50
N THR A 234 -11.50 12.36 17.48
CA THR A 234 -10.33 11.83 18.18
C THR A 234 -9.13 11.54 17.27
N ASN A 235 -9.33 11.61 15.94
CA ASN A 235 -8.41 11.08 14.93
C ASN A 235 -8.00 9.62 15.19
N LYS A 236 -8.78 8.89 15.99
CA LYS A 236 -8.53 7.49 16.27
C LYS A 236 -8.97 6.67 15.08
N GLN A 237 -8.05 5.83 14.61
CA GLN A 237 -8.32 4.94 13.51
C GLN A 237 -8.87 3.59 14.02
N THR A 238 -9.98 3.18 13.44
CA THR A 238 -10.55 1.84 13.59
C THR A 238 -10.73 1.17 12.23
N TRP A 239 -11.15 -0.08 12.24
CA TRP A 239 -11.44 -0.85 11.04
C TRP A 239 -12.80 -1.52 11.18
N SER A 240 -13.48 -1.65 10.05
CA SER A 240 -14.63 -2.52 9.87
C SER A 240 -14.23 -3.70 9.02
N ILE A 241 -14.50 -4.91 9.52
CA ILE A 241 -14.13 -6.17 8.85
C ILE A 241 -15.40 -6.93 8.52
N LYS A 242 -15.72 -7.04 7.23
CA LYS A 242 -16.87 -7.80 6.75
C LYS A 242 -16.63 -9.29 6.93
N ASN A 243 -17.64 -9.98 7.43
CA ASN A 243 -17.67 -11.44 7.40
C ASN A 243 -18.12 -11.91 6.00
N LEU A 244 -17.90 -13.19 5.71
CA LEU A 244 -18.34 -13.81 4.45
C LEU A 244 -19.86 -14.09 4.40
N HIS A 245 -20.59 -13.82 5.49
CA HIS A 245 -22.00 -14.19 5.69
C HIS A 245 -22.94 -12.98 5.89
N GLY A 246 -22.53 -11.76 5.49
CA GLY A 246 -23.39 -10.57 5.48
C GLY A 246 -23.39 -9.68 6.75
N GLY A 247 -22.43 -9.82 7.66
CA GLY A 247 -22.22 -8.96 8.84
C GLY A 247 -20.84 -8.31 8.86
N ALA A 248 -20.59 -7.41 9.81
CA ALA A 248 -19.29 -6.76 9.97
C ALA A 248 -18.90 -6.56 11.44
N HIS A 249 -17.62 -6.71 11.74
CA HIS A 249 -17.04 -6.31 13.02
C HIS A 249 -16.53 -4.88 12.91
N THR A 250 -17.19 -3.94 13.57
CA THR A 250 -16.84 -2.50 13.54
C THR A 250 -16.02 -2.09 14.75
N GLY A 251 -15.40 -0.92 14.70
CA GLY A 251 -14.60 -0.40 15.82
C GLY A 251 -13.38 -1.27 16.13
N CYS A 252 -12.94 -2.11 15.19
CA CYS A 252 -11.78 -2.96 15.36
C CYS A 252 -10.53 -2.10 15.50
N THR A 253 -9.59 -2.47 16.37
CA THR A 253 -8.27 -1.84 16.47
C THR A 253 -7.20 -2.82 16.02
N LEU A 254 -6.32 -2.39 15.12
CA LEU A 254 -5.17 -3.19 14.69
C LEU A 254 -4.21 -3.37 15.88
N VAL A 255 -4.01 -4.61 16.30
CA VAL A 255 -3.14 -4.98 17.44
C VAL A 255 -1.88 -5.71 17.01
N PHE A 256 -1.84 -6.21 15.78
CA PHE A 256 -0.68 -6.89 15.22
C PHE A 256 -0.60 -6.69 13.71
N SER A 257 0.61 -6.39 13.24
CA SER A 257 1.01 -6.48 11.84
C SER A 257 2.26 -7.35 11.76
N GLY A 258 2.21 -8.42 10.98
CA GLY A 258 3.36 -9.26 10.69
C GLY A 258 4.45 -8.49 9.95
N ASP A 259 5.67 -9.01 10.00
CA ASP A 259 6.84 -8.40 9.38
C ASP A 259 7.12 -8.92 7.96
N ASP A 260 6.56 -10.06 7.56
CA ASP A 260 6.72 -10.67 6.23
C ASP A 260 5.48 -10.39 5.33
N PRO A 261 5.56 -9.48 4.35
CA PRO A 261 4.44 -9.14 3.47
C PRO A 261 4.26 -10.10 2.28
N TRP A 262 5.29 -10.87 1.90
CA TRP A 262 5.37 -11.58 0.61
C TRP A 262 5.19 -13.10 0.71
N ARG A 263 5.16 -13.65 1.93
CA ARG A 263 4.92 -15.10 2.13
C ARG A 263 3.73 -15.36 3.04
N ARG A 264 3.67 -14.62 4.15
CA ARG A 264 2.63 -14.77 5.16
C ARG A 264 2.31 -13.41 5.77
N ARG A 265 1.64 -12.57 4.98
CA ARG A 265 1.18 -11.30 5.49
C ARG A 265 0.02 -11.52 6.44
N MET A 266 0.19 -11.04 7.67
CA MET A 266 -0.78 -11.25 8.74
C MET A 266 -1.11 -9.93 9.41
N HIS A 267 -2.40 -9.71 9.61
CA HIS A 267 -2.91 -8.62 10.43
C HIS A 267 -3.86 -9.21 11.46
N ALA A 268 -3.81 -8.70 12.68
CA ALA A 268 -4.80 -9.04 13.69
C ALA A 268 -5.42 -7.78 14.29
N TRP A 269 -6.73 -7.83 14.46
CA TRP A 269 -7.50 -6.76 15.06
C TRP A 269 -8.22 -7.26 16.29
N LYS A 270 -8.47 -6.35 17.23
CA LYS A 270 -9.25 -6.57 18.43
C LYS A 270 -10.52 -5.73 18.38
N CYS A 271 -11.66 -6.32 18.71
CA CYS A 271 -12.92 -5.61 18.86
C CYS A 271 -13.75 -6.23 19.99
N LEU A 272 -14.89 -5.61 20.30
CA LEU A 272 -15.94 -6.24 21.10
C LEU A 272 -16.98 -6.83 20.15
N ASN A 273 -17.52 -8.00 20.46
CA ASN A 273 -18.71 -8.50 19.79
C ASN A 273 -19.99 -7.91 20.42
N GLU A 274 -21.16 -8.25 19.87
CA GLU A 274 -22.48 -7.80 20.35
C GLU A 274 -22.75 -8.16 21.82
N GLN A 275 -22.07 -9.18 22.36
CA GLN A 275 -22.19 -9.63 23.75
C GLN A 275 -21.17 -8.94 24.67
N GLY A 276 -20.46 -7.91 24.20
CA GLY A 276 -19.42 -7.20 24.95
C GLY A 276 -18.14 -8.02 25.18
N ARG A 277 -17.96 -9.16 24.49
CA ARG A 277 -16.77 -10.01 24.62
C ARG A 277 -15.68 -9.54 23.67
N THR A 278 -14.43 -9.56 24.14
CA THR A 278 -13.27 -9.31 23.29
C THR A 278 -13.12 -10.43 22.26
N VAL A 279 -13.04 -10.05 20.99
CA VAL A 279 -12.75 -10.92 19.86
C VAL A 279 -11.47 -10.44 19.18
N VAL A 280 -10.67 -11.40 18.72
CA VAL A 280 -9.52 -11.15 17.85
C VAL A 280 -9.81 -11.73 16.47
N ILE A 281 -9.72 -10.87 15.47
CA ILE A 281 -9.90 -11.25 14.06
C ILE A 281 -8.52 -11.28 13.44
N LYS A 282 -8.21 -12.36 12.72
CA LYS A 282 -6.90 -12.58 12.11
C LYS A 282 -7.08 -12.76 10.61
N ASN A 283 -6.45 -11.90 9.83
CA ASN A 283 -6.34 -12.08 8.39
C ASN A 283 -4.95 -12.64 8.07
N VAL A 284 -4.88 -13.59 7.15
CA VAL A 284 -3.65 -14.19 6.68
C VAL A 284 -3.72 -14.32 5.16
N PHE A 285 -2.84 -13.61 4.47
CA PHE A 285 -2.59 -13.80 3.05
C PHE A 285 -1.44 -14.79 2.92
N ASN A 286 -1.75 -15.96 2.38
CA ASN A 286 -0.76 -16.99 2.08
C ASN A 286 -0.62 -17.08 0.56
N ALA A 287 0.61 -17.22 0.07
CA ALA A 287 0.84 -17.93 -1.19
C ALA A 287 0.21 -19.33 -1.06
N ILE A 288 -0.40 -19.82 -2.14
CA ILE A 288 -1.40 -20.91 -2.20
C ILE A 288 -0.92 -22.27 -1.62
N ASP A 289 0.31 -22.37 -1.10
CA ASP A 289 1.06 -23.63 -1.01
C ASP A 289 1.46 -24.06 0.42
N LYS A 290 0.83 -23.56 1.50
CA LYS A 290 1.22 -23.95 2.88
C LYS A 290 0.07 -24.48 3.75
N GLY A 291 0.07 -25.81 3.91
CA GLY A 291 -0.97 -26.64 4.54
C GLY A 291 -1.12 -26.63 6.06
N TRP A 292 -0.76 -25.57 6.79
CA TRP A 292 -1.05 -25.50 8.23
C TRP A 292 -2.45 -24.93 8.51
N ASN A 293 -3.38 -25.79 8.91
CA ASN A 293 -4.72 -25.39 9.29
C ASN A 293 -4.80 -25.11 10.81
N GLU A 294 -4.41 -23.91 11.21
CA GLU A 294 -4.49 -23.44 12.61
C GLU A 294 -5.91 -23.61 13.19
N SER A 295 -6.95 -23.43 12.36
CA SER A 295 -8.33 -23.64 12.79
C SER A 295 -8.64 -25.09 13.15
N ALA A 296 -8.09 -26.06 12.43
CA ALA A 296 -8.28 -27.48 12.73
C ALA A 296 -7.58 -27.85 14.04
N PHE A 297 -6.32 -27.40 14.21
CA PHE A 297 -5.57 -27.60 15.44
C PHE A 297 -6.29 -27.03 16.67
N LEU A 298 -6.76 -25.78 16.61
CA LEU A 298 -7.47 -25.15 17.72
C LEU A 298 -8.75 -25.89 18.10
N ARG A 299 -9.49 -26.45 17.11
CA ARG A 299 -10.65 -27.30 17.41
C ARG A 299 -10.26 -28.59 18.13
N CYS A 300 -9.15 -29.21 17.74
CA CYS A 300 -8.67 -30.43 18.40
C CYS A 300 -8.26 -30.17 19.86
N VAL A 301 -7.57 -29.06 20.16
CA VAL A 301 -7.17 -28.72 21.54
C VAL A 301 -8.37 -28.55 22.46
N HIS A 302 -9.45 -27.97 21.97
CA HIS A 302 -10.67 -27.75 22.76
C HIS A 302 -11.72 -28.87 22.64
N TRP A 303 -11.36 -30.02 22.03
CA TRP A 303 -12.31 -31.11 21.73
C TRP A 303 -13.00 -31.66 22.98
N HIS A 304 -12.29 -31.74 24.11
CA HIS A 304 -12.80 -32.25 25.38
C HIS A 304 -13.18 -31.15 26.39
N GLY A 305 -13.22 -29.88 25.96
CA GLY A 305 -13.51 -28.74 26.84
C GLY A 305 -12.57 -27.56 26.61
N VAL A 306 -12.77 -26.48 27.36
CA VAL A 306 -11.96 -25.27 27.22
C VAL A 306 -10.60 -25.47 27.88
N TYR A 307 -9.52 -25.44 27.09
CA TYR A 307 -8.16 -25.50 27.61
C TYR A 307 -7.64 -24.11 28.00
N PRO A 308 -7.32 -23.84 29.27
CA PRO A 308 -6.81 -22.54 29.71
C PRO A 308 -5.52 -22.13 28.99
N GLY A 309 -5.39 -20.84 28.68
CA GLY A 309 -4.21 -20.29 27.99
C GLY A 309 -4.18 -20.51 26.47
N VAL A 310 -5.16 -21.22 25.90
CA VAL A 310 -5.28 -21.42 24.44
C VAL A 310 -6.51 -20.69 23.90
N VAL A 311 -6.31 -19.90 22.85
CA VAL A 311 -7.40 -19.18 22.18
C VAL A 311 -8.44 -20.13 21.61
N ARG A 312 -9.71 -19.72 21.58
CA ARG A 312 -10.80 -20.48 20.95
C ARG A 312 -11.16 -19.87 19.62
N LYS A 313 -11.35 -20.72 18.61
CA LYS A 313 -11.97 -20.29 17.36
C LYS A 313 -13.46 -20.06 17.61
N LEU A 314 -13.95 -18.87 17.31
CA LEU A 314 -15.37 -18.60 17.21
C LEU A 314 -15.81 -19.01 15.80
N SER A 315 -16.77 -19.91 15.68
CA SER A 315 -17.47 -20.19 14.41
C SER A 315 -18.90 -19.66 14.50
N SER A 316 -19.44 -19.19 13.37
CA SER A 316 -20.86 -18.85 13.21
C SER A 316 -21.79 -19.97 13.68
N ASP A 317 -21.35 -21.22 13.56
CA ASP A 317 -22.20 -22.40 13.74
C ASP A 317 -22.19 -22.97 15.17
N ASN A 318 -21.54 -22.30 16.14
CA ASN A 318 -21.54 -22.79 17.52
C ASN A 318 -21.45 -21.66 18.56
N PRO A 319 -22.58 -21.02 18.91
CA PRO A 319 -22.64 -20.03 19.97
C PRO A 319 -22.77 -20.72 21.34
N ALA A 320 -22.08 -21.84 21.56
CA ALA A 320 -22.20 -22.57 22.83
C ALA A 320 -21.95 -21.59 23.99
N PRO A 321 -22.91 -21.47 24.93
CA PRO A 321 -22.77 -20.55 26.05
C PRO A 321 -21.52 -20.94 26.85
N LEU A 322 -20.78 -19.93 27.28
CA LEU A 322 -19.76 -20.13 28.31
C LEU A 322 -20.43 -20.85 29.50
N PRO A 323 -19.84 -21.90 30.07
CA PRO A 323 -20.19 -22.29 31.42
C PRO A 323 -20.03 -21.05 32.29
N SER A 324 -21.11 -20.63 32.94
CA SER A 324 -21.07 -19.60 33.96
C SER A 324 -20.03 -20.00 34.99
N VAL A 325 -18.96 -19.20 35.09
CA VAL A 325 -18.03 -19.15 36.23
C VAL A 325 -17.49 -20.53 36.64
N TRP A 326 -16.25 -20.83 36.28
CA TRP A 326 -15.47 -21.78 37.09
C TRP A 326 -15.26 -21.12 38.45
N THR A 327 -16.15 -21.38 39.40
CA THR A 327 -15.85 -21.22 40.81
C THR A 327 -14.79 -22.28 41.12
N ALA A 328 -13.58 -21.81 41.37
CA ALA A 328 -12.54 -22.62 42.02
C ALA A 328 -12.99 -22.99 43.45
#